data_AF-A0A7S1FHG3-F1
#
_entry.id   AF-A0A7S1FHG3-F1
#
_cell.length_a   1.000
_cell.length_b   1.000
_cell.length_c   1.000
_cell.angle_alpha   90.00
_cell.angle_beta   90.00
_cell.angle_gamma   90.00
#
_symmetry.space_group_name_H-M   'P 1'
#
loop_
_entity.id
_entity.type
_entity.pdbx_description
1 polymer ?
#
loop_
_entity_poly.entity_id
_entity_poly.type
_entity_poly.pdbx_seq_one_letter_code
_entity_poly.pdbx_strand_id
1 'polypeptide(L)'
;QRSCAFEWLGDSWFGTDVDTIFAYATPRVTKIKDRSLGLLKLFLMICIFLYIGIWSIWIKGEHFRKEEPYGMYRLQWQQPVMRCNPLDLDCQSNYTDATELPYCSQYT
;
A
#
# COMPACT_ATOMS: atom_id res chain seq x y z
N GLN A 1 49.09 -16.08 18.63
CA GLN A 1 48.66 -15.02 19.56
C GLN A 1 47.33 -15.48 20.14
N ARG A 2 47.35 -16.16 21.31
CA ARG A 2 46.17 -16.77 21.92
C ARG A 2 45.30 -15.67 22.53
N SER A 3 44.03 -15.60 22.15
CA SER A 3 43.08 -14.57 22.60
C SER A 3 42.39 -15.05 23.87
N CYS A 4 42.64 -14.38 25.00
CA CYS A 4 42.02 -14.69 26.29
C CYS A 4 40.57 -14.16 26.33
N ALA A 5 39.63 -14.90 25.77
CA ALA A 5 38.21 -14.64 26.00
C ALA A 5 37.47 -15.98 26.19
N PHE A 6 36.78 -16.10 27.32
CA PHE A 6 35.92 -17.24 27.73
C PHE A 6 36.63 -18.52 28.23
N GLU A 7 37.35 -18.45 29.36
CA GLU A 7 37.94 -19.62 30.07
C GLU A 7 36.92 -20.64 30.67
N TRP A 8 35.60 -20.39 30.62
CA TRP A 8 34.58 -21.33 31.16
C TRP A 8 34.15 -22.41 30.16
N LEU A 9 34.27 -22.17 28.85
CA LEU A 9 34.17 -23.25 27.87
C LEU A 9 35.55 -23.90 27.78
N GLY A 10 35.70 -25.11 28.31
CA GLY A 10 36.97 -25.84 28.25
C GLY A 10 37.55 -25.92 26.83
N ASP A 11 38.88 -25.99 26.74
CA ASP A 11 39.64 -25.83 25.49
C ASP A 11 39.28 -26.83 24.37
N SER A 12 38.64 -27.95 24.70
CA SER A 12 38.26 -28.98 23.73
C SER A 12 36.81 -29.44 23.93
N TRP A 13 36.02 -29.35 22.86
CA TRP A 13 34.69 -29.94 22.79
C TRP A 13 34.65 -30.85 21.57
N PHE A 14 34.42 -32.15 21.76
CA PHE A 14 34.52 -33.19 20.70
C PHE A 14 35.86 -33.25 19.96
N GLY A 15 36.99 -33.17 20.69
CA GLY A 15 38.33 -33.36 20.12
C GLY A 15 38.74 -32.32 19.06
N THR A 16 37.96 -31.24 18.93
CA THR A 16 38.22 -30.12 18.02
C THR A 16 38.25 -28.84 18.87
N ASP A 17 39.17 -27.93 18.56
CA ASP A 17 39.27 -26.66 19.29
C ASP A 17 37.97 -25.85 19.14
N VAL A 18 37.51 -25.26 20.25
CA VAL A 18 36.28 -24.47 20.29
C VAL A 18 36.40 -23.23 19.38
N ASP A 19 37.61 -22.70 19.25
CA ASP A 19 37.94 -21.55 18.40
C ASP A 19 37.72 -21.81 16.90
N THR A 20 37.93 -23.04 16.42
CA THR A 20 37.68 -23.40 15.02
C THR A 20 36.21 -23.57 14.70
N ILE A 21 35.41 -24.06 15.67
CA ILE A 21 33.96 -24.24 15.50
C ILE A 21 33.26 -22.87 15.43
N PHE A 22 33.68 -21.92 16.26
CA PHE A 22 33.11 -20.57 16.28
C PHE A 22 33.85 -19.57 15.37
N ALA A 23 34.74 -20.05 14.49
CA ALA A 23 35.47 -19.19 13.57
C ALA A 23 34.52 -18.56 12.55
N TYR A 24 34.34 -17.24 12.64
CA TYR A 24 33.57 -16.48 11.67
C TYR A 24 34.44 -16.11 10.46
N ALA A 25 34.18 -16.74 9.32
CA ALA A 25 34.87 -16.43 8.07
C ALA A 25 34.40 -15.07 7.53
N THR A 26 35.27 -14.06 7.60
CA THR A 26 35.01 -12.72 7.04
C THR A 26 35.63 -12.59 5.65
N PRO A 27 34.89 -12.08 4.64
CA PRO A 27 35.48 -11.82 3.34
C PRO A 27 36.53 -10.71 3.44
N ARG A 28 37.70 -10.91 2.83
CA ARG A 28 38.75 -9.89 2.76
C ARG A 28 38.38 -8.83 1.72
N VAL A 29 37.84 -7.70 2.19
CA VAL A 29 37.49 -6.56 1.33
C VAL A 29 38.68 -5.63 1.14
N THR A 30 38.98 -5.25 -0.10
CA THR A 30 40.00 -4.25 -0.43
C THR A 30 39.36 -2.88 -0.65
N LYS A 31 39.99 -1.81 -0.14
CA LYS A 31 39.51 -0.43 -0.30
C LYS A 31 40.15 0.19 -1.54
N ILE A 32 39.34 0.49 -2.55
CA ILE A 32 39.77 1.21 -3.75
C ILE A 32 39.46 2.70 -3.55
N LYS A 33 40.50 3.56 -3.60
CA LYS A 33 40.36 5.01 -3.42
C LYS A 33 40.18 5.67 -4.79
N ASP A 34 38.95 5.67 -5.30
CA ASP A 34 38.56 6.32 -6.55
C ASP A 34 37.37 7.26 -6.31
N ARG A 35 37.44 8.48 -6.87
CA ARG A 35 36.40 9.51 -6.73
C ARG A 35 35.15 9.20 -7.56
N SER A 36 35.32 8.63 -8.75
CA SER A 36 34.20 8.30 -9.65
C SER A 36 33.37 7.15 -9.09
N LEU A 37 34.05 6.10 -8.63
CA LEU A 37 33.43 4.89 -8.08
C LEU A 37 32.69 5.19 -6.76
N GLY A 38 33.26 6.04 -5.92
CA GLY A 38 32.60 6.53 -4.69
C GLY A 38 31.37 7.39 -4.97
N LEU A 39 31.45 8.29 -5.96
CA LEU A 39 30.34 9.16 -6.34
C LEU A 39 29.18 8.37 -6.94
N LEU A 40 29.46 7.40 -7.82
CA LEU A 40 28.43 6.52 -8.38
C LEU A 40 27.73 5.69 -7.29
N LYS A 41 28.50 5.14 -6.34
CA LYS A 41 27.93 4.41 -5.19
C LYS A 41 27.03 5.29 -4.34
N LEU A 42 27.46 6.50 -4.02
CA LEU A 42 26.68 7.45 -3.21
C LEU A 42 25.42 7.89 -3.95
N PHE A 43 25.56 8.23 -5.24
CA PHE A 43 24.44 8.62 -6.10
C PHE A 43 23.39 7.52 -6.19
N LEU A 44 23.78 6.29 -6.50
CA LEU A 44 22.85 5.16 -6.59
C LEU A 44 22.15 4.91 -5.25
N MET A 45 22.89 4.98 -4.14
CA MET A 45 22.33 4.81 -2.79
C MET A 45 21.29 5.90 -2.47
N ILE A 46 21.56 7.16 -2.83
CA ILE A 46 20.61 8.27 -2.66
C ILE A 46 19.39 8.10 -3.57
N CYS A 47 19.58 7.72 -4.84
CA CYS A 47 18.48 7.49 -5.77
C CYS A 47 17.52 6.40 -5.27
N ILE A 48 18.04 5.29 -4.76
CA ILE A 48 17.23 4.21 -4.20
C ILE A 48 16.49 4.69 -2.95
N PHE A 49 17.16 5.42 -2.07
CA PHE A 49 16.53 5.97 -0.87
C PHE A 49 15.37 6.93 -1.21
N LEU A 50 15.57 7.83 -2.17
CA LEU A 50 14.52 8.75 -2.64
C LEU A 50 13.37 8.00 -3.32
N TYR A 51 13.67 6.97 -4.13
CA TYR A 51 12.63 6.16 -4.77
C TYR A 51 11.75 5.45 -3.73
N ILE A 52 12.34 4.80 -2.73
CA ILE A 52 11.56 4.10 -1.71
C ILE A 52 10.85 5.11 -0.79
N GLY A 53 11.57 6.13 -0.31
CA GLY A 53 11.02 7.10 0.64
C GLY A 53 9.91 7.99 0.06
N ILE A 54 10.10 8.53 -1.13
CA ILE A 54 9.12 9.44 -1.74
C ILE A 54 8.04 8.64 -2.46
N TRP A 55 8.44 7.73 -3.35
CA TRP A 55 7.52 7.07 -4.26
C TRP A 55 6.72 5.94 -3.58
N SER A 56 7.38 5.06 -2.82
CA SER A 56 6.70 3.93 -2.15
C SER A 56 6.02 4.36 -0.85
N ILE A 57 6.72 5.09 0.02
CA ILE A 57 6.14 5.48 1.32
C ILE A 57 5.18 6.66 1.12
N TRP A 58 5.63 7.78 0.55
CA TRP A 58 4.82 9.00 0.57
C TRP A 58 3.65 8.98 -0.41
N ILE A 59 3.86 8.55 -1.66
CA ILE A 59 2.81 8.55 -2.70
C ILE A 59 1.91 7.31 -2.60
N LYS A 60 2.49 6.11 -2.54
CA LYS A 60 1.67 4.88 -2.49
C LYS A 60 1.05 4.63 -1.11
N GLY A 61 1.61 5.21 -0.05
CA GLY A 61 1.06 5.08 1.29
C GLY A 61 1.02 3.63 1.78
N GLU A 62 1.98 2.79 1.35
CA GLU A 62 1.99 1.34 1.64
C GLU A 62 2.18 1.02 3.14
N HIS A 63 2.58 2.03 3.92
CA HIS A 63 2.67 1.98 5.37
C HIS A 63 1.29 2.10 6.07
N PHE A 64 0.24 2.48 5.34
CA PHE A 64 -1.13 2.50 5.84
C PHE A 64 -1.88 1.26 5.35
N ARG A 65 -2.52 0.54 6.26
CA ARG A 65 -3.42 -0.55 5.94
C ARG A 65 -4.67 0.04 5.28
N LYS A 66 -4.79 -0.13 3.95
CA LYS A 66 -5.96 0.32 3.19
C LYS A 66 -7.08 -0.67 3.43
N GLU A 67 -8.05 -0.29 4.25
CA GLU A 67 -9.32 -1.00 4.36
C GLU A 67 -10.25 -0.44 3.28
N GLU A 68 -10.70 -1.30 2.35
CA GLU A 68 -11.69 -0.88 1.34
C GLU A 68 -13.04 -0.69 2.03
N PRO A 69 -13.69 0.48 1.89
CA PRO A 69 -15.00 0.70 2.50
C PRO A 69 -16.04 -0.15 1.78
N TYR A 70 -16.53 -1.19 2.45
CA TYR A 70 -17.69 -1.94 1.99
C TYR A 70 -18.98 -1.19 2.34
N GLY A 71 -19.64 -0.64 1.31
CA GLY A 71 -20.94 0.01 1.43
C GLY A 71 -21.99 -0.71 0.57
N MET A 72 -23.19 -0.94 1.12
CA MET A 72 -24.36 -1.32 0.33
C MET A 72 -25.10 -0.05 -0.09
N TYR A 73 -25.17 0.21 -1.40
CA TYR A 73 -25.94 1.32 -1.95
C TYR A 73 -27.38 0.88 -2.18
N ARG A 74 -28.33 1.53 -1.50
CA ARG A 74 -29.76 1.36 -1.78
C ARG A 74 -30.27 2.59 -2.52
N LEU A 75 -30.58 2.43 -3.80
CA LEU A 75 -31.25 3.44 -4.59
C LEU A 75 -32.76 3.15 -4.57
N GLN A 76 -33.57 4.13 -4.16
CA GLN A 76 -35.02 4.05 -4.24
C GLN A 76 -35.51 5.16 -5.16
N TRP A 77 -36.07 4.77 -6.31
CA TRP A 77 -36.70 5.70 -7.23
C TRP A 77 -38.06 6.12 -6.66
N GLN A 78 -38.30 7.43 -6.59
CA GLN A 78 -39.60 7.99 -6.20
C GLN A 78 -40.26 8.65 -7.41
N GLN A 79 -41.59 8.53 -7.48
CA GLN A 79 -42.39 9.14 -8.55
C GLN A 79 -42.40 10.68 -8.44
N PRO A 80 -42.52 11.40 -9.56
CA PRO A 80 -42.62 12.86 -9.57
C PRO A 80 -43.97 13.31 -9.00
N VAL A 81 -43.93 14.14 -7.95
CA VAL A 81 -45.11 14.64 -7.24
C VAL A 81 -45.09 16.17 -7.16
N MET A 82 -46.26 16.77 -6.98
CA MET A 82 -46.42 18.21 -6.84
C MET A 82 -45.97 18.71 -5.46
N ARG A 83 -44.65 18.85 -5.23
CA ARG A 83 -44.03 19.35 -3.98
C ARG A 83 -44.69 18.80 -2.68
N CYS A 84 -45.14 17.54 -2.72
CA CYS A 84 -45.79 16.85 -1.62
C CYS A 84 -45.06 15.53 -1.32
N ASN A 85 -45.37 14.90 -0.19
CA ASN A 85 -44.81 13.59 0.12
C ASN A 85 -45.63 12.51 -0.62
N PRO A 86 -45.00 11.64 -1.43
CA PRO A 86 -45.71 10.60 -2.19
C PRO A 86 -46.42 9.54 -1.31
N LEU A 87 -46.19 9.55 0.01
CA LEU A 87 -46.89 8.69 0.96
C LEU A 87 -48.25 9.26 1.41
N ASP A 88 -48.52 10.54 1.13
CA ASP A 88 -49.78 11.19 1.52
C ASP A 88 -50.87 10.90 0.48
N LEU A 89 -52.08 10.58 0.96
CA LEU A 89 -53.24 10.26 0.11
C LEU A 89 -53.66 11.42 -0.81
N ASP A 90 -53.43 12.65 -0.37
CA ASP A 90 -53.79 13.86 -1.12
C ASP A 90 -52.70 14.31 -2.11
N CYS A 91 -51.59 13.60 -2.18
CA CYS A 91 -50.46 13.97 -3.02
C CYS A 91 -50.71 13.57 -4.48
N GLN A 92 -50.82 14.57 -5.35
CA GLN A 92 -51.02 14.35 -6.78
C GLN A 92 -49.67 14.21 -7.49
N SER A 93 -49.63 13.22 -8.36
CA SER A 93 -48.53 12.96 -9.28
C SER A 93 -48.44 14.05 -10.36
N ASN A 94 -47.23 14.51 -10.64
CA ASN A 94 -46.98 15.54 -11.66
C ASN A 94 -46.59 14.89 -12.99
N TYR A 95 -47.55 14.24 -13.65
CA TYR A 95 -47.40 13.77 -15.03
C TYR A 95 -48.51 14.32 -15.92
N THR A 96 -48.19 14.56 -17.19
CA THR A 96 -49.16 14.93 -18.23
C THR A 96 -50.12 13.76 -18.48
N ASP A 97 -51.41 14.04 -18.67
CA ASP A 97 -52.39 12.99 -18.94
C ASP A 97 -52.06 12.21 -20.21
N ALA A 98 -52.44 10.93 -20.24
CA ALA A 98 -52.19 9.98 -21.32
C ALA A 98 -52.68 10.48 -22.68
N THR A 99 -53.74 11.29 -22.70
CA THR A 99 -54.35 11.82 -23.91
C THR A 99 -53.65 13.07 -24.46
N GLU A 100 -52.91 13.80 -23.63
CA GLU A 100 -52.22 15.04 -23.99
C GLU A 100 -50.76 14.83 -24.43
N LEU A 101 -50.26 13.59 -24.40
CA LEU A 101 -48.89 13.34 -24.83
C LEU A 101 -48.76 13.54 -26.35
N PRO A 102 -47.68 14.21 -26.79
CA PRO A 102 -47.51 14.65 -28.19
C PRO A 102 -47.36 13.51 -29.19
N TYR A 103 -47.18 12.27 -28.73
CA TYR A 103 -47.13 11.08 -29.58
C TYR A 103 -48.51 10.43 -29.77
N CYS A 104 -49.50 10.72 -28.91
CA CYS A 104 -50.85 10.17 -29.04
C CYS A 104 -51.62 10.80 -30.21
N SER A 105 -51.31 12.06 -30.55
CA SER A 105 -51.89 12.77 -31.70
C SER A 105 -51.24 12.40 -33.05
N GLN A 106 -50.14 11.64 -33.05
CA GLN A 106 -49.39 11.29 -34.27
C GLN A 106 -49.97 10.06 -34.98
N TYR A 107 -50.77 9.24 -34.31
CA TYR A 107 -51.37 8.03 -34.87
C TYR A 107 -52.89 8.05 -34.59
N THR A 108 -53.62 8.83 -35.39
CA THR A 108 -55.09 8.73 -35.46
C THR A 108 -55.49 8.09 -36.79
#